data_AF-A0A7W7KGT3-F1
#
_entry.id   AF-A0A7W7KGT3-F1
#
_cell.length_a   1.000
_cell.length_b   1.000
_cell.length_c   1.000
_cell.angle_alpha   90.00
_cell.angle_beta   90.00
_cell.angle_gamma   90.00
#
_symmetry.space_group_name_H-M   'P 1'
#
loop_
_entity.id
_entity.type
_entity.pdbx_description
1 polymer ?
#
loop_
_entity_poly.entity_id
_entity_poly.type
_entity_poly.pdbx_seq_one_letter_code
_entity_poly.pdbx_strand_id
1 'polypeptide(L)'
;MYDYAIRFEADPGRPGVAVYCRDLPELNSYGDDREHAIREALDAIETTLSIHVDERRAIPPASAAQPGEQVVYLPSVTVAKIALWNEMLRRGLRKADLCRLLDVNPVQVDRLVDFLHGSKMEQLEAALAALGLRLSIRVLAAA
;
A
#
# COMPACT_ATOMS: atom_id res chain seq x y z
N MET A 1 -0.23 4.34 10.74
CA MET A 1 1.05 3.75 10.31
C MET A 1 0.63 2.55 9.48
N TYR A 2 1.04 2.46 8.21
CA TYR A 2 0.47 1.48 7.25
C TYR A 2 1.25 0.16 7.23
N ASP A 3 1.78 -0.25 8.38
CA ASP A 3 2.49 -1.52 8.54
C ASP A 3 1.45 -2.58 8.85
N TYR A 4 1.06 -3.35 7.84
CA TYR A 4 -0.07 -4.27 7.94
C TYR A 4 0.34 -5.58 8.62
N ALA A 5 -0.54 -6.07 9.51
CA ALA A 5 -0.38 -7.34 10.17
C ALA A 5 -1.04 -8.46 9.35
N ILE A 6 -0.25 -9.42 8.89
CA ILE A 6 -0.71 -10.61 8.19
C ILE A 6 -0.82 -11.79 9.16
N ARG A 7 -1.78 -12.68 8.88
CA ARG A 7 -1.91 -13.98 9.53
C ARG A 7 -1.73 -15.10 8.52
N PHE A 8 -1.31 -16.24 9.04
CA PHE A 8 -1.08 -17.46 8.27
C PHE A 8 -2.12 -18.50 8.62
N GLU A 9 -2.66 -19.17 7.61
CA GLU A 9 -3.52 -20.34 7.81
C GLU A 9 -2.99 -21.49 6.96
N ALA A 10 -2.77 -22.65 7.60
CA ALA A 10 -2.34 -23.87 6.95
C ALA A 10 -3.48 -24.91 7.05
N ASP A 11 -3.75 -25.61 5.95
CA ASP A 11 -4.79 -26.65 5.89
C ASP A 11 -4.14 -28.03 6.11
N PRO A 12 -4.52 -28.79 7.16
CA PRO A 12 -4.02 -30.15 7.36
C PRO A 12 -4.27 -31.04 6.15
N GLY A 13 -3.18 -31.46 5.49
CA GLY A 13 -3.22 -32.34 4.31
C GLY A 13 -3.05 -31.62 2.97
N ARG A 14 -2.90 -30.28 2.97
CA ARG A 14 -2.41 -29.54 1.81
C ARG A 14 -1.00 -29.01 2.10
N PRO A 15 -0.09 -29.02 1.12
CA PRO A 15 1.15 -28.28 1.25
C PRO A 15 0.86 -26.78 1.37
N GLY A 16 1.85 -26.02 1.86
CA GLY A 16 1.87 -24.56 1.90
C GLY A 16 0.97 -23.86 2.92
N VAL A 17 0.98 -22.53 2.82
CA VAL A 17 0.46 -21.60 3.83
C VAL A 17 -0.22 -20.43 3.13
N ALA A 18 -1.51 -20.22 3.44
CA ALA A 18 -2.26 -19.06 2.97
C ALA A 18 -1.99 -17.83 3.85
N VAL A 19 -2.05 -16.65 3.23
CA VAL A 19 -1.80 -15.35 3.86
C VAL A 19 -3.03 -14.47 3.75
N TYR A 20 -3.42 -13.88 4.88
CA TYR A 20 -4.54 -12.97 4.97
C TYR A 20 -4.18 -11.73 5.78
N CYS A 21 -4.85 -10.61 5.52
CA CYS A 21 -4.74 -9.39 6.31
C CYS A 21 -6.14 -9.01 6.82
N ARG A 22 -6.24 -8.64 8.11
CA ARG A 22 -7.52 -8.17 8.69
C ARG A 22 -7.91 -6.80 8.15
N ASP A 23 -6.94 -5.92 7.98
CA ASP A 23 -7.17 -4.55 7.53
C ASP A 23 -7.34 -4.45 6.01
N LEU A 24 -6.91 -5.48 5.26
CA LEU A 24 -7.08 -5.62 3.81
C LEU A 24 -7.78 -6.95 3.50
N PRO A 25 -9.12 -7.03 3.62
CA PRO A 25 -9.87 -8.28 3.49
C PRO A 25 -9.77 -8.94 2.11
N GLU A 26 -9.48 -8.18 1.07
CA GLU A 26 -9.28 -8.66 -0.30
C GLU A 26 -7.90 -9.30 -0.50
N LEU A 27 -6.98 -9.12 0.46
CA LEU A 27 -5.66 -9.72 0.41
C LEU A 27 -5.77 -11.23 0.57
N ASN A 28 -5.35 -11.93 -0.49
CA ASN A 28 -5.22 -13.37 -0.51
C ASN A 28 -3.91 -13.73 -1.22
N SER A 29 -3.01 -14.40 -0.50
CA SER A 29 -1.74 -14.87 -1.05
C SER A 29 -1.38 -16.22 -0.45
N TYR A 30 -0.33 -16.84 -0.95
CA TYR A 30 0.05 -18.20 -0.59
C TYR A 30 1.54 -18.41 -0.80
N GLY A 31 2.17 -19.19 0.09
CA GLY A 31 3.55 -19.64 -0.07
C GLY A 31 3.70 -21.13 0.23
N ASP A 32 4.78 -21.72 -0.29
CA ASP A 32 5.10 -23.14 -0.06
C ASP A 32 5.44 -23.45 1.41
N ASP A 33 5.95 -22.43 2.10
CA ASP A 33 6.22 -22.41 3.53
C ASP A 33 6.00 -21.00 4.07
N ARG A 34 6.21 -20.83 5.38
CA ARG A 34 6.02 -19.53 6.06
C ARG A 34 6.98 -18.44 5.55
N GLU A 35 8.21 -18.80 5.20
CA GLU A 35 9.21 -17.83 4.75
C GLU A 35 8.88 -17.35 3.33
N HIS A 36 8.48 -18.26 2.45
CA HIS A 36 7.96 -17.94 1.13
C HIS A 36 6.70 -17.07 1.24
N ALA A 37 5.74 -17.43 2.08
CA ALA A 37 4.52 -16.67 2.31
C ALA A 37 4.79 -15.23 2.81
N ILE A 38 5.83 -15.01 3.61
CA ILE A 38 6.26 -13.67 4.03
C ILE A 38 6.82 -12.87 2.85
N ARG A 39 7.61 -13.49 1.96
CA ARG A 39 8.14 -12.82 0.77
C ARG A 39 7.03 -12.38 -0.18
N GLU A 40 6.02 -13.22 -0.38
CA GLU A 40 4.86 -12.92 -1.23
C GLU A 40 3.89 -11.90 -0.63
N ALA A 41 3.98 -11.64 0.68
CA ALA A 41 3.02 -10.79 1.36
C ALA A 41 3.10 -9.32 0.93
N LEU A 42 4.29 -8.80 0.62
CA LEU A 42 4.43 -7.41 0.17
C LEU A 42 3.74 -7.21 -1.18
N ASP A 43 4.02 -8.07 -2.14
CA ASP A 43 3.42 -8.03 -3.48
C ASP A 43 1.89 -8.18 -3.41
N ALA A 44 1.41 -9.04 -2.52
CA ALA A 44 -0.02 -9.20 -2.26
C ALA A 44 -0.66 -7.95 -1.65
N ILE A 45 0.04 -7.27 -0.74
CA ILE A 45 -0.42 -5.98 -0.19
C ILE A 45 -0.50 -4.95 -1.31
N GLU A 46 0.57 -4.74 -2.08
CA GLU A 46 0.59 -3.73 -3.15
C GLU A 46 -0.49 -4.00 -4.21
N THR A 47 -0.71 -5.26 -4.57
CA THR A 47 -1.82 -5.67 -5.44
C THR A 47 -3.17 -5.30 -4.84
N THR A 48 -3.35 -5.55 -3.54
CA THR A 48 -4.60 -5.21 -2.84
C THR A 48 -4.81 -3.70 -2.75
N LEU A 49 -3.75 -2.92 -2.53
CA LEU A 49 -3.82 -1.46 -2.55
C LEU A 49 -4.25 -0.92 -3.92
N SER A 50 -3.82 -1.54 -5.02
CA SER A 50 -4.33 -1.21 -6.36
C SER A 50 -5.82 -1.48 -6.53
N ILE A 51 -6.38 -2.54 -5.91
CA ILE A 51 -7.84 -2.77 -5.89
C ILE A 51 -8.57 -1.59 -5.25
N HIS A 52 -8.05 -1.04 -4.14
CA HIS A 52 -8.65 0.15 -3.52
C HIS A 52 -8.65 1.35 -4.47
N VAL A 53 -7.61 1.52 -5.29
CA VAL A 53 -7.54 2.60 -6.28
C VAL A 53 -8.58 2.40 -7.39
N ASP A 54 -8.65 1.19 -7.94
CA ASP A 54 -9.58 0.83 -9.01
C ASP A 54 -11.04 0.98 -8.60
N GLU A 55 -11.37 0.60 -7.37
CA GLU A 55 -12.71 0.72 -6.79
C GLU A 55 -12.98 2.10 -6.17
N ARG A 56 -12.03 3.03 -6.28
CA ARG A 56 -12.13 4.38 -5.72
C ARG A 56 -12.41 4.40 -4.20
N ARG A 57 -11.83 3.46 -3.45
CA ARG A 57 -11.93 3.33 -2.00
C ARG A 57 -10.71 3.93 -1.29
N ALA A 58 -10.94 4.47 -0.10
CA ALA A 58 -9.85 4.85 0.78
C ALA A 58 -9.07 3.60 1.23
N ILE A 59 -7.76 3.74 1.35
CA ILE A 59 -6.89 2.69 1.89
C ILE A 59 -6.93 2.79 3.43
N PRO A 60 -7.31 1.72 4.14
CA PRO A 60 -7.46 1.76 5.59
C PRO A 60 -6.11 1.88 6.31
N PRO A 61 -6.06 2.49 7.51
CA PRO A 61 -4.86 2.40 8.34
C PRO A 61 -4.66 0.96 8.84
N ALA A 62 -3.42 0.58 9.12
CA ALA A 62 -3.15 -0.71 9.76
C ALA A 62 -3.51 -0.67 11.26
N SER A 63 -4.06 -1.78 11.73
CA SER A 63 -4.31 -2.08 13.13
C SER A 63 -3.02 -2.57 13.82
N ALA A 64 -2.97 -2.48 15.15
CA ALA A 64 -1.89 -3.10 15.91
C ALA A 64 -1.89 -4.64 15.71
N ALA A 65 -0.70 -5.21 15.57
CA ALA A 65 -0.54 -6.65 15.41
C ALA A 65 -1.03 -7.42 16.64
N GLN A 66 -1.69 -8.55 16.39
CA GLN A 66 -2.17 -9.48 17.41
C GLN A 66 -1.21 -10.68 17.56
N PRO A 67 -1.29 -11.44 18.68
CA PRO A 67 -0.47 -12.64 18.85
C PRO A 67 -0.61 -13.61 17.67
N GLY A 68 0.53 -14.01 17.09
CA GLY A 68 0.58 -14.91 15.94
C GLY A 68 0.58 -14.21 14.57
N GLU A 69 0.32 -12.91 14.52
CA GLU A 69 0.43 -12.12 13.28
C GLU A 69 1.89 -11.68 13.02
N GLN A 70 2.21 -11.45 11.76
CA GLN A 70 3.49 -10.92 11.29
C GLN A 70 3.26 -9.52 10.71
N VAL A 71 4.04 -8.55 11.16
CA VAL A 71 4.01 -7.21 10.56
C VAL A 71 4.80 -7.21 9.27
N VAL A 72 4.20 -6.64 8.22
CA VAL A 72 4.85 -6.31 6.95
C VAL A 72 5.07 -4.81 6.89
N TYR A 73 6.33 -4.40 6.93
CA TYR A 73 6.71 -3.00 6.82
C TYR A 73 6.72 -2.58 5.36
N LEU A 74 5.96 -1.52 5.04
CA LEU A 74 5.86 -1.07 3.66
C LEU A 74 7.05 -0.17 3.27
N PRO A 75 7.49 -0.25 2.01
CA PRO A 75 8.41 0.74 1.46
C PRO A 75 7.87 2.17 1.66
N SER A 76 8.74 3.12 1.96
CA SER A 76 8.32 4.51 2.19
C SER A 76 7.61 5.12 0.98
N VAL A 77 7.97 4.69 -0.24
CA VAL A 77 7.30 5.07 -1.49
C VAL A 77 5.85 4.61 -1.48
N THR A 78 5.59 3.35 -1.13
CA THR A 78 4.25 2.77 -1.01
C THR A 78 3.41 3.55 0.02
N VAL A 79 3.98 3.87 1.19
CA VAL A 79 3.30 4.71 2.20
C VAL A 79 2.97 6.12 1.69
N ALA A 80 3.89 6.75 0.95
CA ALA A 80 3.66 8.06 0.36
C ALA A 80 2.54 8.04 -0.71
N LYS A 81 2.44 6.96 -1.50
CA LYS A 81 1.33 6.74 -2.42
C LYS A 81 -0.01 6.60 -1.70
N ILE A 82 -0.06 5.86 -0.58
CA ILE A 82 -1.27 5.77 0.25
C ILE A 82 -1.70 7.16 0.71
N ALA A 83 -0.76 7.97 1.21
CA ALA A 83 -1.05 9.33 1.66
C ALA A 83 -1.60 10.21 0.54
N LEU A 84 -0.99 10.16 -0.65
CA LEU A 84 -1.45 10.89 -1.82
C LEU A 84 -2.87 10.47 -2.22
N TRP A 85 -3.12 9.17 -2.35
CA TRP A 85 -4.41 8.62 -2.76
C TRP A 85 -5.53 8.97 -1.77
N ASN A 86 -5.30 8.73 -0.48
CA ASN A 86 -6.28 9.04 0.55
C ASN A 86 -6.59 10.53 0.63
N GLU A 87 -5.60 11.41 0.42
CA GLU A 87 -5.83 12.85 0.37
C GLU A 87 -6.63 13.28 -0.86
N MET A 88 -6.35 12.69 -2.02
CA MET A 88 -7.15 12.92 -3.23
C MET A 88 -8.62 12.57 -2.98
N LEU A 89 -8.88 11.39 -2.39
CA LEU A 89 -10.25 10.98 -2.04
C LEU A 89 -10.89 11.91 -1.02
N ARG A 90 -10.17 12.29 0.03
CA ARG A 90 -10.66 13.22 1.07
C ARG A 90 -11.10 14.56 0.48
N ARG A 91 -10.42 15.04 -0.57
CA ARG A 91 -10.75 16.26 -1.31
C ARG A 91 -11.73 16.08 -2.46
N GLY A 92 -12.16 14.84 -2.74
CA GLY A 92 -13.02 14.53 -3.89
C GLY A 92 -12.33 14.63 -5.25
N LEU A 93 -11.00 14.67 -5.30
CA LEU A 93 -10.23 14.81 -6.53
C LEU A 93 -10.24 13.52 -7.36
N ARG A 94 -10.22 13.68 -8.68
CA ARG A 94 -9.98 12.63 -9.67
C ARG A 94 -8.54 12.71 -10.17
N LYS A 95 -8.06 11.66 -10.83
CA LYS A 95 -6.72 11.67 -11.47
C LYS A 95 -6.55 12.86 -12.42
N ALA A 96 -7.58 13.21 -13.19
CA ALA A 96 -7.58 14.37 -14.07
C ALA A 96 -7.41 15.72 -13.33
N ASP A 97 -7.87 15.84 -12.08
CA ASP A 97 -7.62 17.02 -11.26
C ASP A 97 -6.16 17.11 -10.86
N LEU A 98 -5.55 15.98 -10.49
CA LEU A 98 -4.13 15.94 -10.16
C LEU A 98 -3.25 16.24 -11.38
N CYS A 99 -3.63 15.79 -12.58
CA CYS A 99 -2.93 16.16 -13.82
C CYS A 99 -2.91 17.68 -14.01
N ARG A 100 -4.06 18.34 -13.85
CA ARG A 100 -4.19 19.80 -13.97
C ARG A 100 -3.42 20.55 -12.89
N LEU A 101 -3.44 20.02 -11.66
CA LEU A 101 -2.75 20.64 -10.52
C LEU A 101 -1.23 20.59 -10.67
N LEU A 102 -0.70 19.51 -11.27
CA LEU A 102 0.74 19.31 -11.46
C LEU A 102 1.25 19.76 -12.83
N ASP A 103 0.35 20.12 -13.75
CA ASP A 103 0.67 20.39 -15.17
C ASP A 103 1.45 19.23 -15.83
N VAL A 104 0.99 18.00 -15.61
CA VAL A 104 1.61 16.77 -16.14
C VAL A 104 0.62 15.92 -16.92
N ASN A 105 1.15 15.01 -17.73
CA ASN A 105 0.33 14.09 -18.52
C ASN A 105 -0.34 12.99 -17.66
N PRO A 106 -1.44 12.37 -18.14
CA PRO A 106 -2.15 11.33 -17.42
C PRO A 106 -1.31 10.13 -17.02
N VAL A 107 -0.37 9.69 -17.87
CA VAL A 107 0.50 8.53 -17.61
C VAL A 107 1.37 8.77 -16.36
N GLN A 108 1.84 10.00 -16.15
CA GLN A 108 2.61 10.33 -14.94
C GLN A 108 1.74 10.24 -13.69
N VAL A 109 0.50 10.72 -13.74
CA VAL A 109 -0.43 10.62 -12.60
C VAL A 109 -0.85 9.19 -12.32
N ASP A 110 -1.15 8.40 -13.34
CA ASP A 110 -1.50 6.99 -13.17
C ASP A 110 -0.41 6.24 -12.39
N ARG A 111 0.86 6.46 -12.75
CA ARG A 111 2.02 5.87 -12.06
C ARG A 111 2.15 6.28 -10.60
N LEU A 112 1.75 7.51 -10.25
CA LEU A 112 1.80 8.01 -8.87
C LEU A 112 0.79 7.33 -7.95
N VAL A 113 -0.31 6.80 -8.50
CA VAL A 113 -1.38 6.14 -7.73
C VAL A 113 -1.54 4.66 -8.06
N ASP A 114 -0.69 4.11 -8.94
CA ASP A 114 -0.57 2.67 -9.20
C ASP A 114 0.44 2.06 -8.22
N PHE A 115 0.01 1.15 -7.35
CA PHE A 115 0.87 0.54 -6.34
C PHE A 115 1.81 -0.53 -6.91
N LEU A 116 1.57 -1.00 -8.14
CA LEU A 116 2.42 -1.98 -8.82
C LEU A 116 3.49 -1.31 -9.69
N HIS A 117 3.56 0.03 -9.69
CA HIS A 117 4.56 0.79 -10.43
C HIS A 117 5.54 1.50 -9.50
N GLY A 118 6.84 1.43 -9.81
CA GLY A 118 7.85 2.21 -9.11
C GLY A 118 7.66 3.72 -9.33
N SER A 119 7.73 4.53 -8.28
CA SER A 119 7.73 6.00 -8.41
C SER A 119 8.90 6.62 -7.69
N LYS A 120 9.40 7.72 -8.24
CA LYS A 120 10.45 8.51 -7.59
C LYS A 120 9.85 9.31 -6.43
N MET A 121 10.54 9.35 -5.31
CA MET A 121 10.06 10.04 -4.11
C MET A 121 9.82 11.53 -4.39
N GLU A 122 10.67 12.16 -5.20
CA GLU A 122 10.56 13.57 -5.54
C GLU A 122 9.24 13.90 -6.26
N GLN A 123 8.72 12.96 -7.07
CA GLN A 123 7.44 13.15 -7.75
C GLN A 123 6.26 13.05 -6.78
N LEU A 124 6.35 12.16 -5.79
CA LEU A 124 5.34 12.02 -4.72
C LEU A 124 5.35 13.24 -3.79
N GLU A 125 6.53 13.76 -3.45
CA GLU A 125 6.68 14.99 -2.68
C GLU A 125 6.06 16.19 -3.40
N ALA A 126 6.32 16.35 -4.71
CA ALA A 126 5.71 17.40 -5.51
C ALA A 126 4.17 17.27 -5.56
N ALA A 127 3.67 16.05 -5.75
CA ALA A 127 2.23 15.78 -5.75
C ALA A 127 1.56 16.12 -4.40
N LEU A 128 2.17 15.68 -3.30
CA LEU A 128 1.71 15.99 -1.94
C LEU A 128 1.78 17.50 -1.66
N ALA A 129 2.86 18.17 -2.07
CA ALA A 129 3.04 19.62 -1.89
C ALA A 129 2.00 20.43 -2.66
N ALA A 130 1.62 20.01 -3.87
CA ALA A 130 0.54 20.63 -4.62
C ALA A 130 -0.82 20.48 -3.93
N LEU A 131 -0.99 19.42 -3.13
CA LEU A 131 -2.09 19.25 -2.19
C LEU A 131 -1.82 19.94 -0.84
N GLY A 132 -0.79 20.76 -0.67
CA GLY A 132 -0.51 21.45 0.60
C GLY A 132 -0.11 20.52 1.75
N LEU A 133 0.37 19.31 1.43
CA LEU A 133 0.96 18.37 2.39
C LEU A 133 2.48 18.39 2.26
N ARG A 134 3.18 18.08 3.35
CA ARG A 134 4.64 17.95 3.36
C ARG A 134 5.02 16.56 3.84
N LEU A 135 5.82 15.85 3.04
CA LEU A 135 6.40 14.58 3.44
C LEU A 135 7.53 14.81 4.46
N SER A 136 7.60 13.97 5.48
CA SER A 136 8.67 13.98 6.47
C SER A 136 9.08 12.56 6.80
N ILE A 137 10.38 12.31 6.88
CA ILE A 137 10.95 10.99 7.13
C ILE A 137 11.37 10.89 8.59
N ARG A 138 11.11 9.72 9.20
CA ARG A 138 11.65 9.33 10.49
C ARG A 138 12.32 7.97 10.35
N VAL A 139 13.53 7.85 10.88
CA VAL A 139 14.25 6.57 10.96
C VAL A 139 13.91 5.90 12.29
N LEU A 140 13.60 4.61 12.24
CA LEU A 140 13.32 3.76 13.39
C LEU A 140 14.37 2.64 13.46
N ALA A 141 14.53 2.03 14.63
CA ALA A 141 15.36 0.83 14.74
C ALA A 141 14.72 -0.31 13.93
N ALA A 142 15.52 -1.08 13.20
CA ALA A 142 15.06 -2.32 12.58
C ALA A 142 14.74 -3.34 13.67
N ALA A 143 13.61 -4.04 13.51
CA ALA A 143 13.15 -5.12 14.38
C ALA A 143 13.60 -6.48 13.84
#